data_AF-A0A9P8JYP1-F1
#
_entry.id   AF-A0A9P8JYP1-F1
#
_cell.length_a   1.000
_cell.length_b   1.000
_cell.length_c   1.000
_cell.angle_alpha   90.00
_cell.angle_beta   90.00
_cell.angle_gamma   90.00
#
_symmetry.space_group_name_H-M   'P 1'
#
loop_
_entity.id
_entity.type
_entity.pdbx_description
1 polymer ?
#
loop_
_entity_poly.entity_id
_entity_poly.type
_entity_poly.pdbx_seq_one_letter_code
_entity_poly.pdbx_strand_id
1 'polypeptide(L)'
;MVFGLRDLHGVTTNIARLNWIFTLPSVRSYHLASVTMSPLVGAQPFHVRGMQNLSIGRALSPLHTGYDGSTMVKGTGWSLPSGAYTARQIVEGCAPLLETVLHHLGPSPADRPPAREMLLDNLASNLALGTRESSLEIPAKDASRKEFAAQAVKIGKTLVTYARKIKDVSFDPDYAIRSPCEGHLLKPAVALLMFGPRSLSHLMQIYNEYLHQMVLLRDALLPFDNYDEVIVPITAGEGKQRLGMRFTESTRMGFIAELMTKATTQKSVVESAQYLLAPDLAAENAYGFQYKHGVILPAAVVGGQSLRLLRYIPAILDDTTPEVTFEYEFADYYTAPRIDVPQPSQRIRDVQDQLLVSKASQHGLIDCSFAIHGDTDSKSASRILHLRMSYANGKGSSVDVGQISRGWRYSYKASAQSSKPVSSTAVATIHPAANFLANSGFDGLITDKQGGVHLIQCSNKLELLACLGAIYPDNIIILDQGATLEDTEGVGQSLPGEPRFVLQTV
;
A
#
# COMPACT_ATOMS: atom_id res chain seq x y z
N MET A 1 14.51 -59.37 0.62
CA MET A 1 15.41 -60.44 1.07
C MET A 1 16.28 -60.83 -0.11
N VAL A 2 17.61 -60.90 0.09
CA VAL A 2 18.68 -61.40 -0.82
C VAL A 2 19.06 -60.44 -1.97
N PHE A 3 20.06 -59.57 -1.82
CA PHE A 3 21.54 -59.73 -1.90
C PHE A 3 22.12 -59.99 -3.30
N GLY A 4 23.15 -59.21 -3.67
CA GLY A 4 24.07 -59.58 -4.75
C GLY A 4 25.00 -58.47 -5.25
N LEU A 5 26.06 -58.17 -4.48
CA LEU A 5 27.27 -57.47 -4.93
C LEU A 5 27.96 -58.25 -6.08
N ARG A 6 28.61 -57.53 -7.01
CA ARG A 6 29.95 -57.89 -7.50
C ARG A 6 30.65 -56.75 -8.26
N ASP A 7 31.96 -56.79 -8.08
CA ASP A 7 33.00 -55.78 -8.28
C ASP A 7 33.68 -55.80 -9.66
N LEU A 8 34.38 -54.67 -9.92
CA LEU A 8 35.67 -54.50 -10.59
C LEU A 8 35.83 -54.92 -12.07
N HIS A 9 36.23 -53.95 -12.92
CA HIS A 9 37.57 -53.91 -13.54
C HIS A 9 37.80 -52.55 -14.23
N GLY A 10 38.98 -51.95 -14.02
CA GLY A 10 39.38 -50.69 -14.62
C GLY A 10 40.08 -50.84 -15.97
N VAL A 11 40.19 -49.73 -16.71
CA VAL A 11 41.19 -49.50 -17.75
C VAL A 11 41.60 -48.02 -17.74
N THR A 12 42.91 -47.81 -17.66
CA THR A 12 43.69 -46.58 -17.78
C THR A 12 43.71 -46.07 -19.23
N THR A 13 43.70 -44.74 -19.46
CA THR A 13 44.55 -44.12 -20.50
C THR A 13 44.60 -42.58 -20.45
N ASN A 14 45.84 -42.10 -20.30
CA ASN A 14 46.55 -41.02 -20.99
C ASN A 14 46.04 -39.55 -21.02
N ILE A 15 46.87 -38.77 -20.32
CA ILE A 15 47.27 -37.37 -20.46
C ILE A 15 47.52 -36.98 -21.93
N ALA A 16 46.91 -35.87 -22.37
CA ALA A 16 47.42 -35.04 -23.44
C ALA A 16 47.42 -33.57 -23.00
N ARG A 17 48.63 -33.00 -22.85
CA ARG A 17 48.90 -31.58 -22.69
C ARG A 17 48.60 -30.87 -24.01
N LEU A 18 47.78 -29.82 -23.98
CA LEU A 18 47.68 -28.84 -25.06
C LEU A 18 47.82 -27.43 -24.45
N ASN A 19 49.02 -26.87 -24.66
CA ASN A 19 49.32 -25.47 -24.45
C ASN A 19 48.53 -24.63 -25.46
N TRP A 20 47.64 -23.76 -24.98
CA TRP A 20 47.12 -22.66 -25.76
C TRP A 20 47.42 -21.36 -25.03
N ILE A 21 48.38 -20.63 -25.60
CA ILE A 21 48.67 -19.23 -25.28
C ILE A 21 47.52 -18.41 -25.86
N PHE A 22 46.70 -17.81 -25.00
CA PHE A 22 45.78 -16.74 -25.42
C PHE A 22 46.30 -15.41 -24.89
N THR A 23 46.68 -14.57 -25.84
CA THR A 23 46.92 -13.14 -25.72
C THR A 23 45.68 -12.43 -25.18
N LEU A 24 45.87 -11.64 -24.11
CA LEU A 24 44.86 -10.75 -23.54
C LEU A 24 44.42 -9.69 -24.56
N PRO A 25 43.12 -9.52 -24.84
CA PRO A 25 42.63 -8.28 -25.41
C PRO A 25 42.34 -7.25 -24.31
N SER A 26 42.85 -6.05 -24.54
CA SER A 26 42.56 -4.80 -23.83
C SER A 26 41.09 -4.66 -23.42
N VAL A 27 40.87 -4.44 -22.12
CA VAL A 27 39.60 -4.02 -21.55
C VAL A 27 39.28 -2.61 -22.07
N ARG A 28 38.37 -2.53 -23.04
CA ARG A 28 37.67 -1.28 -23.36
C ARG A 28 36.48 -1.15 -22.42
N SER A 29 36.50 -0.11 -21.59
CA SER A 29 35.35 0.34 -20.82
C SER A 29 34.21 0.70 -21.78
N TYR A 30 33.17 -0.13 -21.81
CA TYR A 30 31.91 0.23 -22.45
C TYR A 30 31.10 1.02 -21.42
N HIS A 31 31.05 2.34 -21.59
CA HIS A 31 29.97 3.14 -21.03
C HIS A 31 28.67 2.66 -21.66
N LEU A 32 27.88 1.87 -20.92
CA LEU A 32 26.50 1.57 -21.26
C LEU A 32 25.71 2.88 -21.14
N ALA A 33 25.45 3.50 -22.28
CA ALA A 33 24.45 4.56 -22.40
C ALA A 33 23.09 3.94 -22.06
N SER A 34 22.57 4.26 -20.88
CA SER A 34 21.18 4.00 -20.50
C SER A 34 20.28 4.75 -21.49
N VAL A 35 19.43 4.00 -22.19
CA VAL A 35 18.36 4.57 -23.00
C VAL A 35 17.36 5.22 -22.04
N THR A 36 17.49 6.53 -21.89
CA THR A 36 16.43 7.36 -21.33
C THR A 36 15.35 7.44 -22.40
N MET A 37 14.28 6.67 -22.25
CA MET A 37 13.08 6.85 -23.05
C MET A 37 12.64 8.31 -22.90
N SER A 38 12.73 9.05 -24.00
CA SER A 38 12.09 10.36 -24.09
C SER A 38 10.58 10.13 -23.93
N PRO A 39 9.88 10.90 -23.10
CA PRO A 39 8.43 10.77 -22.98
C PRO A 39 7.82 10.99 -24.37
N LEU A 40 6.79 10.20 -24.70
CA LEU A 40 5.86 10.52 -25.78
C LEU A 40 5.55 12.03 -25.70
N VAL A 41 5.93 12.75 -26.75
CA VAL A 41 5.84 14.21 -26.84
C VAL A 41 4.42 14.64 -26.46
N GLY A 42 4.25 15.18 -25.25
CA GLY A 42 2.98 15.73 -24.76
C GLY A 42 2.43 15.15 -23.44
N ALA A 43 2.98 14.07 -22.91
CA ALA A 43 2.45 13.47 -21.69
C ALA A 43 3.05 14.08 -20.40
N GLN A 44 2.22 14.71 -19.58
CA GLN A 44 2.64 15.32 -18.31
C GLN A 44 2.94 14.23 -17.26
N PRO A 45 4.06 14.32 -16.52
CA PRO A 45 4.34 13.41 -15.42
C PRO A 45 3.34 13.61 -14.27
N PHE A 46 3.02 12.54 -13.55
CA PHE A 46 2.22 12.67 -12.33
C PHE A 46 3.11 13.13 -11.18
N HIS A 47 2.79 14.25 -10.54
CA HIS A 47 3.52 14.74 -9.38
C HIS A 47 2.79 14.43 -8.08
N VAL A 48 3.49 13.81 -7.13
CA VAL A 48 2.94 13.50 -5.81
C VAL A 48 2.85 14.77 -4.97
N ARG A 49 1.63 15.14 -4.56
CA ARG A 49 1.39 16.30 -3.69
C ARG A 49 2.13 16.14 -2.36
N GLY A 50 2.84 17.18 -1.93
CA GLY A 50 3.56 17.21 -0.66
C GLY A 50 4.90 16.47 -0.64
N MET A 51 5.41 16.00 -1.79
CA MET A 51 6.66 15.23 -1.91
C MET A 51 7.65 15.86 -2.91
N GLN A 52 8.00 17.14 -2.72
CA GLN A 52 9.07 17.85 -3.45
C GLN A 52 9.20 17.55 -4.95
N ASN A 53 8.06 17.60 -5.66
CA ASN A 53 7.96 17.33 -7.10
C ASN A 53 8.28 15.91 -7.56
N LEU A 54 8.27 14.91 -6.66
CA LEU A 54 8.40 13.49 -7.01
C LEU A 54 7.48 13.15 -8.19
N SER A 55 8.10 12.79 -9.31
CA SER A 55 7.41 12.38 -10.52
C SER A 55 7.23 10.86 -10.55
N ILE A 56 6.03 10.42 -10.93
CA ILE A 56 5.67 9.02 -11.06
C ILE A 56 5.07 8.80 -12.43
N GLY A 57 5.87 8.22 -13.33
CA GLY A 57 5.42 7.84 -14.66
C GLY A 57 4.63 8.94 -15.38
N ARG A 58 3.69 8.51 -16.22
CA ARG A 58 2.80 9.36 -16.98
C ARG A 58 1.46 9.51 -16.25
N ALA A 59 0.97 10.73 -16.08
CA ALA A 59 -0.36 10.95 -15.52
C ALA A 59 -1.45 10.36 -16.43
N LEU A 60 -2.41 9.67 -15.83
CA LEU A 60 -3.64 9.28 -16.53
C LEU A 60 -4.52 10.51 -16.71
N SER A 61 -5.11 10.63 -17.90
CA SER A 61 -6.18 11.60 -18.12
C SER A 61 -7.35 11.28 -17.17
N PRO A 62 -8.12 12.30 -16.74
CA PRO A 62 -9.30 12.07 -15.90
C PRO A 62 -10.17 10.98 -16.51
N LEU A 63 -10.23 9.84 -15.83
CA LEU A 63 -10.97 8.69 -16.33
C LEU A 63 -12.45 9.04 -16.36
N HIS A 64 -13.15 8.68 -17.43
CA HIS A 64 -14.61 8.62 -17.39
C HIS A 64 -14.97 7.44 -16.48
N THR A 65 -15.24 7.74 -15.21
CA THR A 65 -15.68 6.76 -14.23
C THR A 65 -17.20 6.63 -14.30
N GLY A 66 -17.71 5.42 -14.10
CA GLY A 66 -19.12 5.07 -14.27
C GLY A 66 -19.37 4.14 -15.45
N TYR A 67 -20.63 4.12 -15.89
CA TYR A 67 -21.15 3.24 -16.93
C TYR A 67 -22.38 3.90 -17.58
N ASP A 68 -22.62 3.61 -18.86
CA ASP A 68 -23.76 4.16 -19.64
C ASP A 68 -24.97 3.21 -19.69
N GLY A 69 -25.07 2.26 -18.75
CA GLY A 69 -26.08 1.21 -18.71
C GLY A 69 -27.17 1.44 -17.65
N SER A 70 -28.05 0.45 -17.46
CA SER A 70 -28.96 0.41 -16.30
C SER A 70 -28.34 -0.41 -15.17
N THR A 71 -28.36 0.08 -13.92
CA THR A 71 -28.06 -0.68 -12.69
C THR A 71 -29.05 -1.80 -12.39
N MET A 72 -30.12 -1.92 -13.17
CA MET A 72 -31.23 -2.81 -12.89
C MET A 72 -31.28 -3.94 -13.90
N VAL A 73 -30.50 -4.99 -13.64
CA VAL A 73 -30.54 -6.21 -14.45
C VAL A 73 -31.73 -7.06 -14.01
N LYS A 74 -32.75 -7.18 -14.87
CA LYS A 74 -33.95 -7.97 -14.56
C LYS A 74 -33.63 -9.48 -14.54
N GLY A 75 -34.07 -10.18 -13.49
CA GLY A 75 -34.24 -11.65 -13.49
C GLY A 75 -33.15 -12.50 -12.84
N THR A 76 -31.99 -11.95 -12.42
CA THR A 76 -30.86 -12.75 -11.89
C THR A 76 -30.24 -12.24 -10.58
N GLY A 77 -30.67 -11.07 -10.08
CA GLY A 77 -30.13 -10.39 -8.90
C GLY A 77 -29.78 -8.94 -9.19
N TRP A 78 -29.47 -8.14 -8.16
CA TRP A 78 -28.97 -6.77 -8.37
C TRP A 78 -27.49 -6.80 -8.76
N SER A 79 -27.10 -5.96 -9.72
CA SER A 79 -25.69 -5.83 -10.12
C SER A 79 -25.36 -4.42 -10.62
N LEU A 80 -24.08 -4.08 -10.58
CA LEU A 80 -23.54 -2.91 -11.26
C LEU A 80 -23.09 -3.33 -12.66
N PRO A 81 -23.35 -2.53 -13.70
CA PRO A 81 -22.86 -2.85 -15.03
C PRO A 81 -21.34 -2.79 -15.09
N SER A 82 -20.77 -3.43 -16.12
CA SER A 82 -19.33 -3.39 -16.33
C SER A 82 -18.84 -1.95 -16.45
N GLY A 83 -17.79 -1.59 -15.72
CA GLY A 83 -17.29 -0.22 -15.68
C GLY A 83 -16.21 -0.01 -14.62
N ALA A 84 -15.71 1.21 -14.55
CA ALA A 84 -14.68 1.62 -13.60
C ALA A 84 -15.28 2.64 -12.63
N TYR A 85 -15.28 2.32 -11.34
CA TYR A 85 -16.06 3.06 -10.35
C TYR A 85 -15.21 3.55 -9.19
N THR A 86 -15.48 4.77 -8.74
CA THR A 86 -15.07 5.21 -7.41
C THR A 86 -15.97 4.59 -6.33
N ALA A 87 -15.52 4.60 -5.08
CA ALA A 87 -16.35 4.19 -3.94
C ALA A 87 -17.68 4.94 -3.90
N ARG A 88 -17.67 6.25 -4.20
CA ARG A 88 -18.87 7.08 -4.25
C ARG A 88 -19.85 6.59 -5.32
N GLN A 89 -19.38 6.30 -6.52
CA GLN A 89 -20.23 5.85 -7.63
C GLN A 89 -20.81 4.46 -7.37
N ILE A 90 -20.10 3.59 -6.66
CA ILE A 90 -20.65 2.30 -6.21
C ILE A 90 -21.81 2.53 -5.24
N VAL A 91 -21.65 3.42 -4.25
CA VAL A 91 -22.74 3.77 -3.32
C VAL A 91 -23.94 4.36 -4.05
N GLU A 92 -23.71 5.25 -5.02
CA GLU A 92 -24.75 5.82 -5.89
C GLU A 92 -25.44 4.75 -6.75
N GLY A 93 -24.69 3.82 -7.32
CA GLY A 93 -25.23 2.70 -8.09
C GLY A 93 -26.09 1.73 -7.27
N CYS A 94 -25.82 1.60 -5.96
CA CYS A 94 -26.64 0.82 -5.02
C CYS A 94 -27.91 1.54 -4.56
N ALA A 95 -28.01 2.86 -4.74
CA ALA A 95 -29.12 3.65 -4.22
C ALA A 95 -30.52 3.20 -4.68
N PRO A 96 -30.73 2.74 -5.94
CA PRO A 96 -32.04 2.24 -6.37
C PRO A 96 -32.62 1.15 -5.45
N LEU A 97 -31.79 0.31 -4.83
CA LEU A 97 -32.26 -0.70 -3.87
C LEU A 97 -32.93 -0.05 -2.65
N LEU A 98 -32.29 0.99 -2.09
CA LEU A 98 -32.85 1.70 -0.94
C LEU A 98 -34.11 2.48 -1.34
N GLU A 99 -34.12 3.11 -2.50
CA GLU A 99 -35.28 3.88 -2.99
C GLU A 99 -36.50 2.98 -3.22
N THR A 100 -36.33 1.78 -3.81
CA THR A 100 -37.42 0.81 -3.94
C THR A 100 -38.00 0.42 -2.56
N VAL A 101 -37.15 0.20 -1.55
CA VAL A 101 -37.62 -0.10 -0.19
C VAL A 101 -38.40 1.08 0.40
N LEU A 102 -37.88 2.30 0.25
CA LEU A 102 -38.53 3.50 0.77
C LEU A 102 -39.86 3.81 0.09
N HIS A 103 -39.96 3.58 -1.21
CA HIS A 103 -41.19 3.73 -1.98
C HIS A 103 -42.32 2.89 -1.38
N HIS A 104 -42.07 1.60 -1.15
CA HIS A 104 -43.08 0.69 -0.61
C HIS A 104 -43.38 0.92 0.86
N LEU A 105 -42.37 1.28 1.66
CA LEU A 105 -42.61 1.61 3.07
C LEU A 105 -43.51 2.84 3.22
N GLY A 106 -43.45 3.80 2.30
CA GLY A 106 -44.23 5.03 2.32
C GLY A 106 -43.81 6.01 3.46
N PRO A 107 -44.51 7.14 3.61
CA PRO A 107 -44.12 8.19 4.57
C PRO A 107 -44.28 7.76 6.02
N SER A 108 -43.28 7.98 6.87
CA SER A 108 -43.38 7.71 8.31
C SER A 108 -44.51 8.52 8.96
N PRO A 109 -45.17 8.01 10.02
CA PRO A 109 -46.09 8.80 10.82
C PRO A 109 -45.36 9.99 11.48
N ALA A 110 -46.07 11.08 11.76
CA ALA A 110 -45.47 12.32 12.26
C ALA A 110 -44.75 12.19 13.62
N ASP A 111 -45.10 11.17 14.42
CA ASP A 111 -44.51 10.87 15.74
C ASP A 111 -43.27 9.99 15.66
N ARG A 112 -42.83 9.57 14.47
CA ARG A 112 -41.70 8.64 14.29
C ARG A 112 -40.64 9.18 13.34
N PRO A 113 -39.37 8.78 13.50
CA PRO A 113 -38.33 9.13 12.55
C PRO A 113 -38.67 8.67 11.12
N PRO A 114 -38.24 9.41 10.09
CA PRO A 114 -38.36 8.99 8.70
C PRO A 114 -37.73 7.62 8.44
N ALA A 115 -38.41 6.76 7.66
CA ALA A 115 -37.91 5.42 7.31
C ALA A 115 -36.48 5.47 6.73
N ARG A 116 -36.17 6.48 5.90
CA ARG A 116 -34.83 6.71 5.36
C ARG A 116 -33.78 6.88 6.47
N GLU A 117 -34.07 7.70 7.47
CA GLU A 117 -33.15 7.95 8.58
C GLU A 117 -32.92 6.66 9.38
N MET A 118 -33.99 5.93 9.69
CA MET A 118 -33.90 4.65 10.41
C MET A 118 -33.04 3.62 9.65
N LEU A 119 -33.25 3.47 8.35
CA LEU A 119 -32.50 2.52 7.51
C LEU A 119 -31.04 2.93 7.34
N LEU A 120 -30.75 4.22 7.18
CA LEU A 120 -29.37 4.72 7.06
C LEU A 120 -28.64 4.69 8.41
N ASP A 121 -29.34 4.84 9.53
CA ASP A 121 -28.77 4.67 10.87
C ASP A 121 -28.49 3.21 11.20
N ASN A 122 -29.25 2.28 10.62
CA ASN A 122 -28.92 0.87 10.70
C ASN A 122 -27.72 0.51 9.83
N LEU A 123 -27.61 1.07 8.60
CA LEU A 123 -26.39 0.98 7.79
C LEU A 123 -25.18 1.51 8.57
N ALA A 124 -25.30 2.68 9.20
CA ALA A 124 -24.22 3.27 10.00
C ALA A 124 -23.77 2.35 11.14
N SER A 125 -24.71 1.68 11.82
CA SER A 125 -24.36 0.71 12.86
C SER A 125 -23.74 -0.57 12.31
N ASN A 126 -24.14 -1.03 11.12
CA ASN A 126 -23.54 -2.19 10.46
C ASN A 126 -22.10 -1.91 9.97
N LEU A 127 -21.84 -0.67 9.55
CA LEU A 127 -20.52 -0.25 9.07
C LEU A 127 -19.56 0.20 10.18
N ALA A 128 -20.08 0.52 11.37
CA ALA A 128 -19.29 0.85 12.55
C ALA A 128 -18.55 -0.38 13.12
N LEU A 129 -17.71 -0.13 14.14
CA LEU A 129 -17.12 -1.16 14.99
C LEU A 129 -17.69 -1.04 16.40
N GLY A 130 -17.87 -2.17 17.10
CA GLY A 130 -18.23 -2.21 18.52
C GLY A 130 -19.72 -1.97 18.83
N THR A 131 -20.59 -1.99 17.81
CA THR A 131 -22.05 -2.04 18.00
C THR A 131 -22.52 -3.50 17.95
N ARG A 132 -23.71 -3.78 18.50
CA ARG A 132 -24.33 -5.11 18.36
C ARG A 132 -24.52 -5.48 16.89
N GLU A 133 -24.81 -4.50 16.03
CA GLU A 133 -25.08 -4.70 14.61
C GLU A 133 -23.83 -4.69 13.72
N SER A 134 -22.63 -4.50 14.28
CA SER A 134 -21.40 -4.39 13.48
C SER A 134 -21.17 -5.64 12.65
N SER A 135 -20.94 -5.47 11.34
CA SER A 135 -20.65 -6.57 10.40
C SER A 135 -19.17 -6.98 10.38
N LEU A 136 -18.34 -6.23 11.10
CA LEU A 136 -16.91 -6.45 11.24
C LEU A 136 -16.50 -6.13 12.66
N GLU A 137 -15.68 -7.00 13.22
CA GLU A 137 -14.95 -6.76 14.45
C GLU A 137 -13.46 -6.72 14.10
N ILE A 138 -12.69 -5.83 14.73
CA ILE A 138 -11.23 -5.84 14.61
C ILE A 138 -10.67 -5.64 16.03
N PRO A 139 -10.00 -6.65 16.63
CA PRO A 139 -9.46 -6.53 17.96
C PRO A 139 -8.25 -5.60 17.95
N ALA A 140 -8.38 -4.41 18.53
CA ALA A 140 -7.35 -3.36 18.57
C ALA A 140 -6.17 -3.66 19.52
N LYS A 141 -5.65 -4.89 19.47
CA LYS A 141 -4.62 -5.43 20.39
C LYS A 141 -3.20 -4.97 20.04
N ASP A 142 -2.91 -4.74 18.76
CA ASP A 142 -1.61 -4.26 18.29
C ASP A 142 -1.75 -3.08 17.32
N ALA A 143 -0.62 -2.46 16.98
CA ALA A 143 -0.58 -1.28 16.11
C ALA A 143 -1.18 -1.52 14.71
N SER A 144 -1.00 -2.73 14.15
CA SER A 144 -1.58 -3.09 12.85
C SER A 144 -3.10 -3.08 12.92
N ARG A 145 -3.65 -3.79 13.90
CA ARG A 145 -5.11 -3.90 14.05
C ARG A 145 -5.75 -2.59 14.46
N LYS A 146 -5.05 -1.74 15.22
CA LYS A 146 -5.48 -0.36 15.51
C LYS A 146 -5.59 0.49 14.24
N GLU A 147 -4.60 0.40 13.36
CA GLU A 147 -4.57 1.11 12.07
C GLU A 147 -5.76 0.68 11.19
N PHE A 148 -5.98 -0.63 11.02
CA PHE A 148 -7.13 -1.14 10.25
C PHE A 148 -8.48 -0.84 10.90
N ALA A 149 -8.60 -0.86 12.23
CA ALA A 149 -9.82 -0.47 12.92
C ALA A 149 -10.17 1.01 12.68
N ALA A 150 -9.18 1.90 12.77
CA ALA A 150 -9.35 3.31 12.46
C ALA A 150 -9.75 3.52 10.99
N GLN A 151 -9.13 2.76 10.08
CA GLN A 151 -9.44 2.79 8.66
C GLN A 151 -10.86 2.31 8.35
N ALA A 152 -11.31 1.20 8.95
CA ALA A 152 -12.67 0.69 8.80
C ALA A 152 -13.72 1.72 9.25
N VAL A 153 -13.49 2.37 10.40
CA VAL A 153 -14.37 3.44 10.91
C VAL A 153 -14.38 4.64 9.96
N LYS A 154 -13.21 5.04 9.44
CA LYS A 154 -13.08 6.15 8.49
C LYS A 154 -13.88 5.86 7.20
N ILE A 155 -13.69 4.69 6.60
CA ILE A 155 -14.40 4.28 5.39
C ILE A 155 -15.91 4.19 5.65
N GLY A 156 -16.33 3.50 6.72
CA GLY A 156 -17.75 3.33 7.06
C GLY A 156 -18.49 4.67 7.20
N LYS A 157 -17.90 5.64 7.90
CA LYS A 157 -18.46 7.00 8.01
C LYS A 157 -18.59 7.71 6.66
N THR A 158 -17.60 7.55 5.79
CA THR A 158 -17.62 8.15 4.45
C THR A 158 -18.72 7.53 3.58
N LEU A 159 -18.85 6.19 3.57
CA LEU A 159 -19.91 5.52 2.80
C LEU A 159 -21.31 5.92 3.27
N VAL A 160 -21.53 6.02 4.59
CA VAL A 160 -22.80 6.55 5.16
C VAL A 160 -23.04 7.99 4.74
N THR A 161 -21.99 8.82 4.68
CA THR A 161 -22.10 10.22 4.25
C THR A 161 -22.50 10.30 2.78
N TYR A 162 -21.95 9.44 1.92
CA TYR A 162 -22.39 9.32 0.52
C TYR A 162 -23.85 8.88 0.44
N ALA A 163 -24.22 7.81 1.14
CA ALA A 163 -25.59 7.30 1.17
C ALA A 163 -26.63 8.36 1.62
N ARG A 164 -26.30 9.19 2.61
CA ARG A 164 -27.17 10.26 3.12
C ARG A 164 -27.33 11.44 2.16
N LYS A 165 -26.34 11.69 1.29
CA LYS A 165 -26.36 12.81 0.32
C LYS A 165 -27.13 12.50 -0.95
N ILE A 166 -27.36 11.22 -1.23
CA ILE A 166 -28.07 10.78 -2.43
C ILE A 166 -29.54 11.17 -2.37
N LYS A 167 -30.03 11.75 -3.46
CA LYS A 167 -31.41 12.15 -3.70
C LYS A 167 -31.74 11.93 -5.18
N ASP A 168 -33.03 11.84 -5.49
CA ASP A 168 -33.55 11.88 -6.87
C ASP A 168 -32.93 10.84 -7.82
N VAL A 169 -32.78 9.60 -7.34
CA VAL A 169 -32.26 8.47 -8.12
C VAL A 169 -33.39 7.74 -8.82
N SER A 170 -33.17 7.33 -10.07
CA SER A 170 -34.09 6.46 -10.80
C SER A 170 -34.13 5.05 -10.17
N PHE A 171 -35.32 4.54 -9.89
CA PHE A 171 -35.54 3.20 -9.37
C PHE A 171 -36.77 2.55 -10.02
N ASP A 172 -36.86 1.23 -9.96
CA ASP A 172 -38.04 0.46 -10.39
C ASP A 172 -38.84 0.05 -9.13
N PRO A 173 -40.07 0.57 -8.96
CA PRO A 173 -40.96 0.16 -7.87
C PRO A 173 -41.27 -1.34 -7.88
N ASP A 174 -41.30 -1.96 -9.06
CA ASP A 174 -41.63 -3.38 -9.21
C ASP A 174 -40.39 -4.28 -9.10
N TYR A 175 -39.26 -3.71 -8.71
CA TYR A 175 -38.01 -4.46 -8.58
C TYR A 175 -38.10 -5.51 -7.48
N ALA A 176 -37.87 -6.76 -7.86
CA ALA A 176 -37.81 -7.89 -6.95
C ALA A 176 -36.56 -8.72 -7.22
N ILE A 177 -35.82 -9.03 -6.15
CA ILE A 177 -34.65 -9.90 -6.19
C ILE A 177 -34.74 -10.95 -5.12
N ARG A 178 -34.03 -12.06 -5.33
CA ARG A 178 -33.69 -13.01 -4.28
C ARG A 178 -32.25 -12.79 -3.85
N SER A 179 -32.06 -12.07 -2.74
CA SER A 179 -30.76 -11.97 -2.08
C SER A 179 -30.58 -13.15 -1.12
N PRO A 180 -29.39 -13.79 -1.08
CA PRO A 180 -28.99 -14.58 0.07
C PRO A 180 -29.13 -13.78 1.37
N CYS A 181 -29.55 -14.44 2.45
CA CYS A 181 -29.56 -13.83 3.77
C CYS A 181 -28.15 -13.87 4.37
N GLU A 182 -27.46 -12.73 4.37
CA GLU A 182 -26.08 -12.60 4.87
C GLU A 182 -25.99 -12.33 6.38
N GLY A 183 -27.12 -12.44 7.10
CA GLY A 183 -27.15 -12.31 8.56
C GLY A 183 -26.87 -10.91 9.11
N HIS A 184 -26.86 -9.85 8.29
CA HIS A 184 -26.68 -8.48 8.76
C HIS A 184 -27.75 -8.10 9.78
N LEU A 185 -27.31 -7.73 10.97
CA LEU A 185 -28.20 -7.48 12.09
C LEU A 185 -28.93 -6.15 11.92
N LEU A 186 -30.22 -6.17 12.25
CA LEU A 186 -31.06 -4.98 12.25
C LEU A 186 -31.21 -4.44 13.66
N LYS A 187 -31.16 -3.11 13.80
CA LYS A 187 -31.65 -2.40 14.99
C LYS A 187 -33.11 -2.79 15.24
N PRO A 188 -33.56 -2.90 16.52
CA PRO A 188 -34.93 -3.28 16.84
C PRO A 188 -36.00 -2.44 16.12
N ALA A 189 -35.80 -1.12 16.05
CA ALA A 189 -36.74 -0.23 15.36
C ALA A 189 -36.80 -0.47 13.84
N VAL A 190 -35.69 -0.87 13.21
CA VAL A 190 -35.65 -1.23 11.79
C VAL A 190 -36.25 -2.62 11.56
N ALA A 191 -36.06 -3.57 12.47
CA ALA A 191 -36.75 -4.85 12.40
C ALA A 191 -38.28 -4.65 12.44
N LEU A 192 -38.79 -3.81 13.36
CA LEU A 192 -40.23 -3.47 13.41
C LEU A 192 -40.72 -2.77 12.14
N LEU A 193 -39.89 -1.95 11.51
CA LEU A 193 -40.21 -1.30 10.24
C LEU A 193 -40.29 -2.34 9.09
N MET A 194 -39.28 -3.21 8.97
CA MET A 194 -39.15 -4.16 7.87
C MET A 194 -40.07 -5.38 7.98
N PHE A 195 -40.52 -5.73 9.18
CA PHE A 195 -41.49 -6.82 9.42
C PHE A 195 -42.86 -6.32 9.84
N GLY A 196 -43.08 -5.00 9.82
CA GLY A 196 -44.33 -4.38 10.23
C GLY A 196 -45.42 -4.43 9.15
N PRO A 197 -46.65 -3.99 9.48
CA PRO A 197 -47.81 -4.07 8.58
C PRO A 197 -47.68 -3.28 7.27
N ARG A 198 -46.70 -2.37 7.19
CA ARG A 198 -46.43 -1.51 6.03
C ARG A 198 -45.34 -2.04 5.11
N SER A 199 -44.71 -3.16 5.47
CA SER A 199 -43.65 -3.77 4.68
C SER A 199 -44.19 -4.86 3.77
N LEU A 200 -43.41 -5.23 2.76
CA LEU A 200 -43.68 -6.37 1.89
C LEU A 200 -42.61 -7.44 2.11
N SER A 201 -42.97 -8.70 1.88
CA SER A 201 -42.09 -9.86 2.14
C SER A 201 -40.74 -9.79 1.43
N HIS A 202 -40.68 -9.14 0.25
CA HIS A 202 -39.47 -9.04 -0.55
C HIS A 202 -38.59 -7.82 -0.19
N LEU A 203 -39.11 -6.80 0.53
CA LEU A 203 -38.32 -5.60 0.86
C LEU A 203 -37.11 -5.91 1.73
N MET A 204 -37.23 -6.90 2.61
CA MET A 204 -36.10 -7.35 3.42
C MET A 204 -34.97 -7.93 2.55
N GLN A 205 -35.28 -8.60 1.44
CA GLN A 205 -34.25 -9.13 0.55
C GLN A 205 -33.52 -7.98 -0.17
N ILE A 206 -34.25 -6.95 -0.59
CA ILE A 206 -33.68 -5.75 -1.22
C ILE A 206 -32.79 -4.97 -0.24
N TYR A 207 -33.29 -4.72 0.98
CA TYR A 207 -32.52 -3.97 1.98
C TYR A 207 -31.29 -4.77 2.46
N ASN A 208 -31.39 -6.10 2.57
CA ASN A 208 -30.24 -6.94 2.90
C ASN A 208 -29.16 -6.86 1.83
N GLU A 209 -29.54 -6.93 0.54
CA GLU A 209 -28.59 -6.77 -0.56
C GLU A 209 -27.91 -5.40 -0.50
N TYR A 210 -28.68 -4.33 -0.27
CA TYR A 210 -28.12 -2.98 -0.10
C TYR A 210 -27.09 -2.92 1.03
N LEU A 211 -27.41 -3.47 2.21
CA LEU A 211 -26.47 -3.53 3.34
C LEU A 211 -25.21 -4.32 2.98
N HIS A 212 -25.39 -5.47 2.35
CA HIS A 212 -24.29 -6.36 2.03
C HIS A 212 -23.32 -5.73 1.03
N GLN A 213 -23.81 -5.07 -0.02
CA GLN A 213 -22.98 -4.35 -0.98
C GLN A 213 -22.12 -3.27 -0.31
N MET A 214 -22.68 -2.55 0.67
CA MET A 214 -21.94 -1.54 1.44
C MET A 214 -20.88 -2.15 2.37
N VAL A 215 -21.19 -3.29 2.98
CA VAL A 215 -20.25 -4.05 3.83
C VAL A 215 -19.08 -4.57 3.00
N LEU A 216 -19.36 -5.20 1.85
CA LEU A 216 -18.33 -5.66 0.93
C LEU A 216 -17.46 -4.51 0.43
N LEU A 217 -18.07 -3.37 0.06
CA LEU A 217 -17.32 -2.19 -0.34
C LEU A 217 -16.40 -1.65 0.77
N ARG A 218 -16.90 -1.54 2.00
CA ARG A 218 -16.06 -1.11 3.14
C ARG A 218 -14.84 -2.01 3.29
N ASP A 219 -15.06 -3.32 3.24
CA ASP A 219 -14.01 -4.31 3.52
C ASP A 219 -12.99 -4.38 2.38
N ALA A 220 -13.44 -4.29 1.13
CA ALA A 220 -12.59 -4.22 -0.05
C ALA A 220 -11.67 -2.98 -0.05
N LEU A 221 -12.11 -1.88 0.55
CA LEU A 221 -11.38 -0.61 0.59
C LEU A 221 -10.37 -0.51 1.75
N LEU A 222 -10.36 -1.47 2.68
CA LEU A 222 -9.45 -1.47 3.84
C LEU A 222 -7.96 -1.31 3.48
N PRO A 223 -7.44 -1.89 2.37
CA PRO A 223 -6.02 -1.76 2.02
C PRO A 223 -5.56 -0.34 1.67
N PHE A 224 -6.45 0.62 1.39
CA PHE A 224 -6.07 1.88 0.72
C PHE A 224 -6.19 3.13 1.61
N ASP A 225 -5.13 3.92 1.75
CA ASP A 225 -5.11 5.15 2.55
C ASP A 225 -6.04 6.25 1.97
N ASN A 226 -6.07 6.34 0.64
CA ASN A 226 -6.88 7.21 -0.21
C ASN A 226 -7.99 6.41 -0.92
N TYR A 227 -8.63 5.49 -0.21
CA TYR A 227 -9.73 4.63 -0.69
C TYR A 227 -10.81 5.34 -1.52
N ASP A 228 -11.04 6.64 -1.29
CA ASP A 228 -11.97 7.48 -2.03
C ASP A 228 -11.64 7.57 -3.53
N GLU A 229 -10.34 7.65 -3.83
CA GLU A 229 -9.81 7.91 -5.16
C GLU A 229 -9.62 6.62 -5.97
N VAL A 230 -9.69 5.46 -5.31
CA VAL A 230 -9.45 4.14 -5.92
C VAL A 230 -10.51 3.84 -6.98
N ILE A 231 -10.05 3.42 -8.16
CA ILE A 231 -10.90 3.05 -9.29
C ILE A 231 -11.08 1.53 -9.32
N VAL A 232 -12.25 1.08 -8.89
CA VAL A 232 -12.61 -0.34 -8.83
C VAL A 232 -13.21 -0.78 -10.16
N PRO A 233 -12.56 -1.70 -10.89
CA PRO A 233 -13.16 -2.29 -12.08
C PRO A 233 -14.23 -3.31 -11.67
N ILE A 234 -15.45 -3.13 -12.17
CA ILE A 234 -16.53 -4.08 -12.03
C ILE A 234 -16.75 -4.72 -13.40
N THR A 235 -16.83 -6.05 -13.41
CA THR A 235 -17.19 -6.82 -14.61
C THR A 235 -18.51 -7.50 -14.34
N ALA A 236 -19.57 -7.05 -15.02
CA ALA A 236 -20.85 -7.72 -15.04
C ALA A 236 -20.71 -9.09 -15.72
N GLY A 237 -21.46 -10.06 -15.24
CA GLY A 237 -21.47 -11.41 -15.79
C GLY A 237 -22.55 -12.25 -15.13
N GLU A 238 -22.65 -13.49 -15.58
CA GLU A 238 -23.59 -14.45 -15.01
C GLU A 238 -23.06 -15.05 -13.70
N GLY A 239 -23.97 -15.33 -12.76
CA GLY A 239 -23.66 -15.98 -11.50
C GLY A 239 -23.50 -15.03 -10.31
N LYS A 240 -23.66 -15.59 -9.10
CA LYS A 240 -23.74 -14.82 -7.83
C LYS A 240 -22.51 -13.95 -7.55
N GLN A 241 -21.33 -14.42 -7.96
CA GLN A 241 -20.06 -13.71 -7.76
C GLN A 241 -19.90 -12.50 -8.68
N ARG A 242 -20.78 -12.29 -9.67
CA ARG A 242 -20.74 -11.15 -10.61
C ARG A 242 -21.82 -10.10 -10.32
N LEU A 243 -22.44 -10.18 -9.13
CA LEU A 243 -23.49 -9.26 -8.66
C LEU A 243 -22.87 -8.11 -7.84
N GLY A 244 -22.53 -7.02 -8.53
CA GLY A 244 -21.89 -5.85 -7.91
C GLY A 244 -20.58 -6.20 -7.21
N MET A 245 -20.48 -5.91 -5.90
CA MET A 245 -19.28 -6.16 -5.10
C MET A 245 -19.10 -7.62 -4.65
N ARG A 246 -20.05 -8.52 -4.93
CA ARG A 246 -20.00 -9.92 -4.44
C ARG A 246 -18.78 -10.71 -4.88
N PHE A 247 -18.11 -10.32 -5.98
CA PHE A 247 -16.84 -10.94 -6.37
C PHE A 247 -15.79 -10.86 -5.26
N THR A 248 -15.91 -9.91 -4.33
CA THR A 248 -14.96 -9.72 -3.23
C THR A 248 -15.15 -10.70 -2.06
N GLU A 249 -16.26 -11.44 -1.99
CA GLU A 249 -16.64 -12.27 -0.83
C GLU A 249 -15.57 -13.28 -0.42
N SER A 250 -15.00 -13.99 -1.40
CA SER A 250 -14.05 -15.08 -1.13
C SER A 250 -12.74 -14.56 -0.53
N THR A 251 -12.16 -13.53 -1.14
CA THR A 251 -10.90 -12.93 -0.67
C THR A 251 -11.07 -12.14 0.61
N ARG A 252 -12.23 -11.49 0.78
CA ARG A 252 -12.62 -10.83 2.03
C ARG A 252 -12.48 -11.80 3.21
N MET A 253 -12.97 -13.03 3.10
CA MET A 253 -12.92 -13.98 4.21
C MET A 253 -11.48 -14.26 4.67
N GLY A 254 -10.54 -14.44 3.74
CA GLY A 254 -9.13 -14.66 4.06
C GLY A 254 -8.48 -13.46 4.76
N PHE A 255 -8.66 -12.26 4.18
CA PHE A 255 -8.07 -11.04 4.71
C PHE A 255 -8.63 -10.66 6.09
N ILE A 256 -9.96 -10.75 6.28
CA ILE A 256 -10.60 -10.50 7.58
C ILE A 256 -10.17 -11.54 8.62
N ALA A 257 -10.04 -12.83 8.24
CA ALA A 257 -9.56 -13.86 9.16
C ALA A 257 -8.13 -13.56 9.65
N GLU A 258 -7.24 -13.08 8.78
CA GLU A 258 -5.89 -12.65 9.18
C GLU A 258 -5.94 -11.45 10.12
N LEU A 259 -6.75 -10.43 9.82
CA LEU A 259 -6.98 -9.27 10.68
C LEU A 259 -7.50 -9.65 12.08
N MET A 260 -8.24 -10.75 12.20
CA MET A 260 -8.77 -11.23 13.48
C MET A 260 -7.75 -12.05 14.26
N THR A 261 -7.00 -12.91 13.57
CA THR A 261 -6.24 -14.00 14.20
C THR A 261 -4.74 -13.73 14.32
N LYS A 262 -4.16 -12.92 13.44
CA LYS A 262 -2.71 -12.71 13.30
C LYS A 262 -2.35 -11.23 13.19
N ALA A 263 -1.05 -10.94 13.18
CA ALA A 263 -0.56 -9.64 12.73
C ALA A 263 -0.65 -9.59 11.19
N THR A 264 -1.26 -8.55 10.65
CA THR A 264 -1.44 -8.37 9.20
C THR A 264 -0.10 -8.20 8.52
N THR A 265 0.19 -9.05 7.56
CA THR A 265 1.40 -8.97 6.74
C THR A 265 1.22 -8.00 5.58
N GLN A 266 2.31 -7.41 5.06
CA GLN A 266 2.20 -6.57 3.86
C GLN A 266 1.72 -7.36 2.65
N LYS A 267 2.11 -8.64 2.57
CA LYS A 267 1.70 -9.56 1.52
C LYS A 267 0.18 -9.69 1.46
N SER A 268 -0.49 -9.92 2.58
CA SER A 268 -1.96 -10.06 2.59
C SER A 268 -2.69 -8.76 2.23
N VAL A 269 -2.12 -7.61 2.56
CA VAL A 269 -2.66 -6.29 2.14
C VAL A 269 -2.57 -6.13 0.62
N VAL A 270 -1.42 -6.47 0.02
CA VAL A 270 -1.21 -6.39 -1.44
C VAL A 270 -2.07 -7.41 -2.18
N GLU A 271 -2.15 -8.65 -1.70
CA GLU A 271 -3.03 -9.69 -2.24
C GLU A 271 -4.49 -9.26 -2.23
N SER A 272 -4.96 -8.69 -1.11
CA SER A 272 -6.33 -8.17 -1.00
C SER A 272 -6.59 -7.03 -1.98
N ALA A 273 -5.62 -6.15 -2.22
CA ALA A 273 -5.74 -5.05 -3.16
C ALA A 273 -5.69 -5.51 -4.62
N GLN A 274 -4.81 -6.46 -4.95
CA GLN A 274 -4.70 -7.04 -6.30
C GLN A 274 -5.97 -7.79 -6.64
N TYR A 275 -6.52 -8.59 -5.74
CA TYR A 275 -7.77 -9.29 -6.01
C TYR A 275 -8.93 -8.35 -6.35
N LEU A 276 -8.97 -7.16 -5.73
CA LEU A 276 -9.98 -6.16 -6.02
C LEU A 276 -9.79 -5.50 -7.40
N LEU A 277 -8.54 -5.22 -7.79
CA LEU A 277 -8.23 -4.30 -8.89
C LEU A 277 -7.65 -4.98 -10.14
N ALA A 278 -6.98 -6.12 -9.97
CA ALA A 278 -6.29 -6.89 -11.00
C ALA A 278 -6.18 -8.38 -10.57
N PRO A 279 -7.30 -9.13 -10.57
CA PRO A 279 -7.37 -10.47 -9.98
C PRO A 279 -6.48 -11.52 -10.67
N ASP A 280 -6.05 -11.25 -11.90
CA ASP A 280 -5.20 -12.16 -12.69
C ASP A 280 -3.69 -11.94 -12.43
N LEU A 281 -3.32 -10.90 -11.68
CA LEU A 281 -1.93 -10.65 -11.27
C LEU A 281 -1.52 -11.52 -10.09
N ALA A 282 -0.38 -12.22 -10.23
CA ALA A 282 0.25 -12.95 -9.14
C ALA A 282 0.87 -11.98 -8.09
N ALA A 283 0.89 -12.41 -6.82
CA ALA A 283 1.25 -11.54 -5.69
C ALA A 283 2.51 -11.97 -4.92
N GLU A 284 3.18 -13.06 -5.32
CA GLU A 284 3.98 -13.88 -4.39
C GLU A 284 5.04 -13.11 -3.58
N ASN A 285 5.66 -12.07 -4.18
CA ASN A 285 6.65 -11.19 -3.56
C ASN A 285 6.44 -9.69 -3.88
N ALA A 286 5.21 -9.29 -4.20
CA ALA A 286 4.91 -7.92 -4.59
C ALA A 286 4.70 -7.01 -3.37
N TYR A 287 5.14 -5.75 -3.45
CA TYR A 287 4.79 -4.70 -2.49
C TYR A 287 3.83 -3.65 -3.06
N GLY A 288 3.64 -3.68 -4.37
CA GLY A 288 2.77 -2.80 -5.13
C GLY A 288 2.55 -3.37 -6.52
N PHE A 289 1.69 -2.74 -7.30
CA PHE A 289 1.38 -3.17 -8.65
C PHE A 289 0.82 -2.01 -9.48
N GLN A 290 0.86 -2.16 -10.79
CA GLN A 290 0.09 -1.33 -11.72
C GLN A 290 -1.03 -2.18 -12.30
N TYR A 291 -2.16 -1.54 -12.55
CA TYR A 291 -3.29 -2.10 -13.28
C TYR A 291 -3.83 -1.07 -14.27
N LYS A 292 -4.83 -1.46 -15.06
CA LYS A 292 -5.41 -0.65 -16.14
C LYS A 292 -5.74 0.80 -15.77
N HIS A 293 -6.09 1.07 -14.51
CA HIS A 293 -6.53 2.40 -14.07
C HIS A 293 -5.51 3.14 -13.19
N GLY A 294 -4.34 2.57 -12.89
CA GLY A 294 -3.31 3.31 -12.18
C GLY A 294 -2.27 2.43 -11.47
N VAL A 295 -1.50 3.05 -10.59
CA VAL A 295 -0.46 2.41 -9.77
C VAL A 295 -0.91 2.34 -8.32
N ILE A 296 -0.67 1.21 -7.67
CA ILE A 296 -0.83 0.99 -6.24
C ILE A 296 0.57 0.81 -5.62
N LEU A 297 0.96 1.72 -4.73
CA LEU A 297 2.23 1.66 -3.99
C LEU A 297 1.99 1.77 -2.48
N PRO A 298 2.93 1.35 -1.62
CA PRO A 298 2.85 1.58 -0.18
C PRO A 298 2.67 3.07 0.13
N ALA A 299 1.68 3.43 0.94
CA ALA A 299 1.30 4.82 1.18
C ALA A 299 2.49 5.69 1.63
N ALA A 300 3.35 5.14 2.50
CA ALA A 300 4.54 5.81 3.01
C ALA A 300 5.48 6.34 1.92
N VAL A 301 5.62 5.62 0.80
CA VAL A 301 6.55 5.99 -0.28
C VAL A 301 5.99 7.06 -1.20
N VAL A 302 4.69 7.36 -1.10
CA VAL A 302 3.98 8.33 -1.97
C VAL A 302 3.18 9.35 -1.16
N GLY A 303 3.77 9.83 -0.07
CA GLY A 303 3.25 10.97 0.70
C GLY A 303 2.32 10.61 1.85
N GLY A 304 1.87 9.37 1.94
CA GLY A 304 1.16 8.85 3.10
C GLY A 304 2.04 8.71 4.35
N GLN A 305 1.40 8.32 5.45
CA GLN A 305 2.04 8.11 6.76
C GLN A 305 1.75 6.72 7.32
N SER A 306 0.93 5.93 6.62
CA SER A 306 0.60 4.57 7.04
C SER A 306 1.82 3.66 6.96
N LEU A 307 1.92 2.73 7.90
CA LEU A 307 2.94 1.69 7.86
C LEU A 307 2.56 0.54 6.92
N ARG A 308 1.27 0.37 6.60
CA ARG A 308 0.75 -0.87 5.97
C ARG A 308 -0.14 -0.61 4.76
N LEU A 309 -0.90 0.48 4.79
CA LEU A 309 -1.85 0.80 3.74
C LEU A 309 -1.12 1.16 2.45
N LEU A 310 -1.80 0.90 1.36
CA LEU A 310 -1.42 1.23 0.01
C LEU A 310 -2.08 2.55 -0.40
N ARG A 311 -1.59 3.16 -1.46
CA ARG A 311 -2.12 4.39 -2.04
C ARG A 311 -2.28 4.22 -3.53
N TYR A 312 -3.46 4.58 -4.03
CA TYR A 312 -3.73 4.65 -5.46
C TYR A 312 -3.18 5.94 -6.06
N ILE A 313 -2.58 5.82 -7.25
CA ILE A 313 -1.95 6.89 -8.00
C ILE A 313 -2.48 6.81 -9.44
N PRO A 314 -3.12 7.86 -9.97
CA PRO A 314 -3.65 7.86 -11.35
C PRO A 314 -2.51 8.11 -12.35
N ALA A 315 -1.59 7.16 -12.46
CA ALA A 315 -0.43 7.21 -13.33
C ALA A 315 -0.16 5.84 -13.97
N ILE A 316 0.71 5.82 -14.99
CA ILE A 316 1.24 4.61 -15.62
C ILE A 316 2.77 4.72 -15.60
N LEU A 317 3.42 3.72 -14.99
CA LEU A 317 4.87 3.56 -14.91
C LEU A 317 5.42 2.68 -16.04
N ASP A 318 4.65 1.65 -16.44
CA ASP A 318 4.99 0.77 -17.56
C ASP A 318 3.96 0.92 -18.66
N ASP A 319 4.33 1.53 -19.79
CA ASP A 319 3.44 1.66 -20.95
C ASP A 319 3.43 0.38 -21.83
N THR A 320 4.31 -0.59 -21.58
CA THR A 320 4.41 -1.83 -22.39
C THR A 320 3.33 -2.85 -22.04
N THR A 321 2.85 -2.84 -20.79
CA THR A 321 1.82 -3.75 -20.30
C THR A 321 0.89 -3.03 -19.31
N PRO A 322 -0.43 -3.25 -19.39
CA PRO A 322 -1.39 -2.60 -18.50
C PRO A 322 -1.29 -3.07 -17.05
N GLU A 323 -0.74 -4.27 -16.83
CA GLU A 323 -0.71 -4.94 -15.53
C GLU A 323 0.70 -5.44 -15.23
N VAL A 324 1.28 -4.96 -14.13
CA VAL A 324 2.61 -5.38 -13.64
C VAL A 324 2.66 -5.41 -12.13
N THR A 325 3.52 -6.26 -11.58
CA THR A 325 3.85 -6.31 -10.15
C THR A 325 5.17 -5.61 -9.88
N PHE A 326 5.26 -4.92 -8.75
CA PHE A 326 6.51 -4.37 -8.26
C PHE A 326 7.05 -5.23 -7.13
N GLU A 327 8.20 -5.84 -7.36
CA GLU A 327 8.84 -6.79 -6.45
C GLU A 327 10.04 -6.16 -5.76
N TYR A 328 10.35 -6.67 -4.57
CA TYR A 328 11.55 -6.30 -3.85
C TYR A 328 12.78 -6.77 -4.63
N GLU A 329 13.77 -5.90 -4.78
CA GLU A 329 15.08 -6.28 -5.34
C GLU A 329 15.72 -7.42 -4.52
N PHE A 330 15.67 -7.28 -3.19
CA PHE A 330 16.02 -8.35 -2.26
C PHE A 330 14.75 -8.95 -1.66
N ALA A 331 14.29 -10.07 -2.19
CA ALA A 331 13.12 -10.80 -1.65
C ALA A 331 13.32 -11.09 -0.15
N ASP A 332 14.45 -11.70 0.19
CA ASP A 332 14.93 -11.87 1.56
C ASP A 332 16.12 -10.94 1.83
N TYR A 333 15.89 -9.88 2.61
CA TYR A 333 16.96 -8.94 2.94
C TYR A 333 18.05 -9.56 3.83
N TYR A 334 17.80 -10.70 4.48
CA TYR A 334 18.85 -11.41 5.23
C TYR A 334 19.98 -11.91 4.33
N THR A 335 19.69 -12.09 3.05
CA THR A 335 20.65 -12.54 2.03
C THR A 335 21.26 -11.38 1.23
N ALA A 336 20.81 -10.15 1.46
CA ALA A 336 21.32 -8.98 0.74
C ALA A 336 22.82 -8.77 1.09
N PRO A 337 23.67 -8.44 0.09
CA PRO A 337 25.06 -8.11 0.38
C PRO A 337 25.14 -6.93 1.33
N ARG A 338 26.13 -6.97 2.24
CA ARG A 338 26.33 -5.95 3.28
C ARG A 338 27.41 -4.98 2.84
N ILE A 339 27.04 -3.72 2.70
CA ILE A 339 27.95 -2.62 2.37
C ILE A 339 28.27 -1.87 3.66
N ASP A 340 29.55 -1.62 3.92
CA ASP A 340 29.95 -0.84 5.09
C ASP A 340 29.53 0.63 4.93
N VAL A 341 29.16 1.27 6.04
CA VAL A 341 28.77 2.67 6.09
C VAL A 341 29.85 3.58 5.45
N PRO A 342 29.45 4.59 4.65
CA PRO A 342 30.39 5.57 4.10
C PRO A 342 31.17 6.32 5.19
N GLN A 343 32.30 6.93 4.81
CA GLN A 343 33.08 7.72 5.75
C GLN A 343 32.26 8.91 6.30
N PRO A 344 32.26 9.12 7.63
CA PRO A 344 31.47 10.17 8.25
C PRO A 344 32.05 11.56 7.95
N SER A 345 31.20 12.58 7.89
CA SER A 345 31.64 13.97 7.74
C SER A 345 32.17 14.53 9.07
N GLN A 346 31.62 14.08 10.20
CA GLN A 346 31.97 14.56 11.54
C GLN A 346 31.70 13.49 12.61
N ARG A 347 32.40 13.59 13.74
CA ARG A 347 32.11 12.85 14.97
C ARG A 347 31.67 13.84 16.05
N ILE A 348 30.47 13.68 16.61
CA ILE A 348 30.00 14.46 17.75
C ILE A 348 30.42 13.76 19.04
N ARG A 349 31.01 14.51 19.97
CA ARG A 349 31.30 14.03 21.33
C ARG A 349 30.47 14.70 22.42
N ASP A 350 29.89 15.89 22.18
CA ASP A 350 29.15 16.67 23.17
C ASP A 350 27.85 17.32 22.63
N VAL A 351 26.89 17.56 23.52
CA VAL A 351 25.52 18.08 23.25
C VAL A 351 25.53 19.49 22.63
N GLN A 352 26.57 20.31 22.89
CA GLN A 352 26.68 21.65 22.31
C GLN A 352 26.94 21.64 20.78
N ASP A 353 27.49 20.55 20.24
CA ASP A 353 27.65 20.40 18.79
C ASP A 353 26.32 20.11 18.09
N GLN A 354 25.29 19.59 18.79
CA GLN A 354 23.98 19.27 18.22
C GLN A 354 23.20 20.50 17.73
N LEU A 355 23.41 21.67 18.38
CA LEU A 355 22.80 22.95 17.98
C LEU A 355 23.49 23.58 16.76
N LEU A 356 24.70 23.16 16.41
CA LEU A 356 25.44 23.67 15.24
C LEU A 356 25.11 22.90 13.95
N VAL A 357 24.59 21.67 14.05
CA VAL A 357 24.26 20.82 12.89
C VAL A 357 22.96 21.23 12.17
N SER A 358 22.23 22.20 12.72
CA SER A 358 21.00 22.79 12.15
C SER A 358 21.24 23.71 10.95
N LYS A 359 22.52 23.92 10.55
CA LYS A 359 22.91 24.69 9.36
C LYS A 359 23.41 23.81 8.21
N ALA A 360 23.09 22.51 8.21
CA ALA A 360 23.41 21.62 7.11
C ALA A 360 22.76 22.13 5.82
N SER A 361 23.62 22.52 4.89
CA SER A 361 23.32 23.05 3.55
C SER A 361 22.19 22.29 2.87
N GLN A 362 21.27 22.99 2.19
CA GLN A 362 20.38 22.33 1.24
C GLN A 362 21.25 21.53 0.26
N HIS A 363 21.13 20.19 0.26
CA HIS A 363 21.98 19.31 -0.55
C HIS A 363 21.68 19.37 -2.05
N GLY A 364 20.82 20.32 -2.46
CA GLY A 364 20.57 20.66 -3.84
C GLY A 364 19.95 19.51 -4.63
N LEU A 365 19.01 18.76 -4.04
CA LEU A 365 18.17 17.83 -4.81
C LEU A 365 17.47 18.61 -5.92
N ILE A 366 17.78 18.28 -7.18
CA ILE A 366 17.25 18.96 -8.37
C ILE A 366 16.01 18.23 -8.87
N ASP A 367 16.08 16.91 -8.93
CA ASP A 367 15.04 16.09 -9.54
C ASP A 367 14.92 14.74 -8.84
N CYS A 368 13.70 14.20 -8.86
CA CYS A 368 13.37 12.91 -8.28
C CYS A 368 12.21 12.24 -9.02
N SER A 369 12.38 10.95 -9.28
CA SER A 369 11.41 10.17 -10.06
C SER A 369 11.38 8.71 -9.63
N PHE A 370 10.22 8.08 -9.73
CA PHE A 370 10.13 6.62 -9.76
C PHE A 370 10.34 6.10 -11.18
N ALA A 371 11.25 5.13 -11.32
CA ALA A 371 11.59 4.55 -12.60
C ALA A 371 11.82 3.04 -12.47
N ILE A 372 11.37 2.30 -13.47
CA ILE A 372 11.60 0.87 -13.58
C ILE A 372 13.11 0.62 -13.77
N HIS A 373 13.63 -0.36 -13.06
CA HIS A 373 14.99 -0.84 -13.19
C HIS A 373 15.03 -2.08 -14.09
N GLY A 374 16.02 -2.14 -14.98
CA GLY A 374 16.16 -3.21 -15.96
C GLY A 374 15.34 -3.01 -17.24
N ASP A 375 15.30 -4.06 -18.06
CA ASP A 375 14.66 -4.05 -19.38
C ASP A 375 13.16 -4.31 -19.28
N THR A 376 12.35 -3.42 -19.85
CA THR A 376 10.89 -3.52 -19.95
C THR A 376 10.43 -4.47 -21.05
N ASP A 377 11.30 -4.86 -21.98
CA ASP A 377 10.97 -5.75 -23.10
C ASP A 377 10.86 -7.22 -22.67
N SER A 378 11.12 -7.52 -21.39
CA SER A 378 10.88 -8.82 -20.80
C SER A 378 9.38 -9.17 -20.81
N LYS A 379 9.06 -10.40 -21.25
CA LYS A 379 7.70 -10.97 -21.17
C LYS A 379 7.19 -11.16 -19.74
N SER A 380 8.06 -11.00 -18.73
CA SER A 380 7.64 -11.06 -17.32
C SER A 380 6.71 -9.88 -17.01
N ALA A 381 5.71 -10.07 -16.15
CA ALA A 381 4.92 -8.97 -15.59
C ALA A 381 5.57 -8.37 -14.32
N SER A 382 6.69 -8.91 -13.85
CA SER A 382 7.39 -8.43 -12.67
C SER A 382 8.38 -7.32 -13.03
N ARG A 383 8.42 -6.27 -12.21
CA ARG A 383 9.30 -5.10 -12.33
C ARG A 383 9.92 -4.77 -10.97
N ILE A 384 11.10 -4.17 -10.99
CA ILE A 384 11.71 -3.54 -9.81
C ILE A 384 11.62 -2.03 -10.02
N LEU A 385 11.14 -1.30 -9.02
CA LEU A 385 10.95 0.15 -9.09
C LEU A 385 11.97 0.85 -8.20
N HIS A 386 12.72 1.81 -8.73
CA HIS A 386 13.68 2.58 -7.96
C HIS A 386 13.24 4.04 -7.84
N LEU A 387 13.48 4.62 -6.66
CA LEU A 387 13.54 6.06 -6.46
C LEU A 387 14.89 6.57 -6.95
N ARG A 388 14.87 7.30 -8.07
CA ARG A 388 16.03 7.98 -8.62
C ARG A 388 16.05 9.42 -8.16
N MET A 389 17.22 9.88 -7.73
CA MET A 389 17.44 11.25 -7.28
C MET A 389 18.68 11.82 -7.95
N SER A 390 18.59 13.09 -8.36
CA SER A 390 19.68 13.83 -8.98
C SER A 390 20.00 15.08 -8.18
N TYR A 391 21.27 15.28 -7.86
CA TYR A 391 21.77 16.37 -7.02
C TYR A 391 22.52 17.42 -7.85
N ALA A 392 22.55 18.66 -7.37
CA ALA A 392 23.21 19.78 -8.04
C ALA A 392 24.72 19.64 -8.21
N ASN A 393 25.35 18.76 -7.43
CA ASN A 393 26.76 18.40 -7.56
C ASN A 393 27.02 17.35 -8.67
N GLY A 394 26.00 16.97 -9.44
CA GLY A 394 26.08 15.97 -10.50
C GLY A 394 26.05 14.52 -10.02
N LYS A 395 25.94 14.27 -8.71
CA LYS A 395 25.73 12.92 -8.18
C LYS A 395 24.28 12.50 -8.36
N GLY A 396 24.06 11.19 -8.43
CA GLY A 396 22.73 10.59 -8.37
C GLY A 396 22.71 9.36 -7.49
N SER A 397 21.53 8.98 -7.05
CA SER A 397 21.30 7.74 -6.29
C SER A 397 20.04 7.05 -6.80
N SER A 398 19.97 5.73 -6.67
CA SER A 398 18.86 4.92 -7.18
C SER A 398 18.51 3.82 -6.20
N VAL A 399 17.45 3.95 -5.41
CA VAL A 399 17.12 3.02 -4.31
C VAL A 399 15.82 2.25 -4.59
N ASP A 400 15.81 0.94 -4.39
CA ASP A 400 14.59 0.11 -4.53
C ASP A 400 13.46 0.60 -3.61
N VAL A 401 12.31 0.93 -4.21
CA VAL A 401 11.12 1.40 -3.51
C VAL A 401 10.55 0.31 -2.59
N GLY A 402 10.76 -0.97 -2.92
CA GLY A 402 10.43 -2.10 -2.06
C GLY A 402 11.21 -2.03 -0.74
N GLN A 403 12.53 -1.88 -0.81
CA GLN A 403 13.36 -1.69 0.38
C GLN A 403 12.98 -0.42 1.15
N ILE A 404 12.62 0.68 0.49
CA ILE A 404 12.13 1.89 1.19
C ILE A 404 10.89 1.54 2.03
N SER A 405 9.90 0.87 1.43
CA SER A 405 8.70 0.43 2.14
C SER A 405 9.02 -0.50 3.31
N ARG A 406 9.98 -1.41 3.13
CA ARG A 406 10.46 -2.31 4.17
C ARG A 406 11.12 -1.53 5.31
N GLY A 407 12.10 -0.69 5.01
CA GLY A 407 12.78 0.16 5.99
C GLY A 407 11.81 1.03 6.78
N TRP A 408 10.80 1.62 6.12
CA TRP A 408 9.74 2.35 6.81
C TRP A 408 8.96 1.49 7.80
N ARG A 409 8.58 0.26 7.42
CA ARG A 409 7.82 -0.68 8.27
C ARG A 409 8.59 -1.16 9.50
N TYR A 410 9.90 -1.35 9.36
CA TYR A 410 10.77 -1.81 10.45
C TYR A 410 11.40 -0.64 11.24
N SER A 411 11.22 0.59 10.79
CA SER A 411 11.71 1.77 11.51
C SER A 411 10.95 2.02 12.81
N TYR A 412 11.67 2.56 13.78
CA TYR A 412 11.12 3.10 15.02
C TYR A 412 10.98 4.62 14.92
N LYS A 413 10.05 5.20 15.68
CA LYS A 413 9.90 6.65 15.79
C LYS A 413 10.31 7.12 17.18
N ALA A 414 11.12 8.16 17.24
CA ALA A 414 11.50 8.85 18.46
C ALA A 414 10.90 10.26 18.44
N SER A 415 10.15 10.60 19.49
CA SER A 415 9.50 11.90 19.68
C SER A 415 10.03 12.56 20.95
N ALA A 416 10.03 13.90 20.99
CA ALA A 416 10.53 14.67 22.12
C ALA A 416 9.88 14.24 23.45
N GLN A 417 10.69 13.80 24.41
CA GLN A 417 10.21 13.45 25.75
C GLN A 417 10.14 14.68 26.64
N SER A 418 8.97 14.96 27.23
CA SER A 418 8.72 16.20 27.99
C SER A 418 9.45 16.31 29.34
N SER A 419 10.15 15.28 29.80
CA SER A 419 10.76 15.30 31.15
C SER A 419 11.61 14.07 31.43
N LYS A 420 12.90 14.11 31.11
CA LYS A 420 13.92 13.34 31.84
C LYS A 420 15.20 14.18 31.95
N PRO A 421 15.73 14.36 33.17
CA PRO A 421 17.04 14.96 33.33
C PRO A 421 18.07 13.83 33.41
N VAL A 422 18.69 13.38 32.31
CA VAL A 422 19.91 12.56 32.41
C VAL A 422 20.94 12.83 31.30
N SER A 423 22.12 13.16 31.81
CA SER A 423 23.49 13.01 31.32
C SER A 423 23.79 11.76 30.46
N SER A 424 23.65 11.84 29.14
CA SER A 424 24.32 10.90 28.25
C SER A 424 25.14 11.60 27.16
N THR A 425 26.40 11.18 27.04
CA THR A 425 27.33 11.56 25.97
C THR A 425 27.17 10.56 24.83
N ALA A 426 26.02 10.60 24.14
CA ALA A 426 25.81 9.77 22.96
C ALA A 426 26.78 10.20 21.84
N VAL A 427 27.90 9.49 21.69
CA VAL A 427 28.85 9.70 20.60
C VAL A 427 28.23 9.20 19.31
N ALA A 428 27.96 10.10 18.37
CA ALA A 428 27.40 9.77 17.07
C ALA A 428 28.31 10.24 15.92
N THR A 429 28.29 9.48 14.84
CA THR A 429 28.91 9.87 13.57
C THR A 429 27.85 10.51 12.67
N ILE A 430 28.17 11.66 12.09
CA ILE A 430 27.23 12.40 11.23
C ILE A 430 27.49 12.07 9.76
N HIS A 431 26.41 11.88 9.02
CA HIS A 431 26.40 11.60 7.59
C HIS A 431 25.39 12.53 6.89
N PRO A 432 25.80 13.35 5.93
CA PRO A 432 24.86 14.04 5.07
C PRO A 432 24.24 13.02 4.09
N ALA A 433 22.90 13.03 3.94
CA ALA A 433 22.18 12.01 3.18
C ALA A 433 22.69 11.87 1.73
N ALA A 434 22.98 12.97 1.04
CA ALA A 434 23.50 12.93 -0.33
C ALA A 434 24.86 12.20 -0.46
N ASN A 435 25.71 12.28 0.57
CA ASN A 435 26.97 11.53 0.60
C ASN A 435 26.75 10.07 1.01
N PHE A 436 25.84 9.85 1.96
CA PHE A 436 25.44 8.52 2.40
C PHE A 436 24.86 7.69 1.24
N LEU A 437 24.08 8.33 0.37
CA LEU A 437 23.39 7.70 -0.75
C LEU A 437 24.20 7.65 -2.06
N ALA A 438 25.37 8.30 -2.12
CA ALA A 438 26.14 8.42 -3.35
C ALA A 438 26.56 7.07 -3.98
N ASN A 439 26.64 6.01 -3.16
CA ASN A 439 27.01 4.66 -3.58
C ASN A 439 25.90 3.62 -3.27
N SER A 440 24.69 4.05 -2.91
CA SER A 440 23.62 3.12 -2.50
C SER A 440 22.76 2.67 -3.69
N GLY A 441 22.33 1.40 -3.64
CA GLY A 441 21.23 0.90 -4.44
C GLY A 441 21.57 0.10 -5.71
N PHE A 442 22.78 -0.46 -5.80
CA PHE A 442 23.11 -1.45 -6.84
C PHE A 442 23.75 -2.75 -6.29
N ASP A 443 24.51 -2.67 -5.20
CA ASP A 443 25.35 -3.80 -4.76
C ASP A 443 25.02 -4.35 -3.37
N GLY A 444 23.95 -3.87 -2.70
CA GLY A 444 23.59 -4.32 -1.35
C GLY A 444 23.01 -3.24 -0.42
N LEU A 445 22.85 -3.61 0.86
CA LEU A 445 22.30 -2.77 1.93
C LEU A 445 23.40 -2.31 2.90
N ILE A 446 23.30 -1.06 3.35
CA ILE A 446 24.27 -0.41 4.23
C ILE A 446 24.09 -0.89 5.67
N THR A 447 25.21 -1.23 6.31
CA THR A 447 25.32 -1.60 7.71
C THR A 447 26.70 -1.18 8.25
N ASP A 448 26.96 -1.35 9.54
CA ASP A 448 28.29 -1.17 10.11
C ASP A 448 28.61 -2.34 11.05
N LYS A 449 29.61 -3.14 10.68
CA LYS A 449 30.08 -4.27 11.49
C LYS A 449 30.74 -3.85 12.81
N GLN A 450 31.20 -2.60 12.89
CA GLN A 450 31.77 -2.03 14.12
C GLN A 450 30.68 -1.49 15.05
N GLY A 451 29.43 -1.42 14.57
CA GLY A 451 28.30 -0.87 15.29
C GLY A 451 28.43 0.64 15.53
N GLY A 452 27.66 1.15 16.49
CA GLY A 452 27.67 2.56 16.87
C GLY A 452 26.46 3.34 16.37
N VAL A 453 26.43 4.64 16.67
CA VAL A 453 25.30 5.52 16.35
C VAL A 453 25.65 6.38 15.15
N HIS A 454 24.84 6.29 14.10
CA HIS A 454 24.99 7.02 12.84
C HIS A 454 23.81 7.97 12.67
N LEU A 455 24.05 9.28 12.80
CA LEU A 455 23.08 10.32 12.53
C LEU A 455 23.12 10.70 11.05
N ILE A 456 22.07 10.41 10.31
CA ILE A 456 21.93 10.73 8.89
C ILE A 456 21.01 11.94 8.75
N GLN A 457 21.57 13.02 8.22
CA GLN A 457 20.89 14.29 8.03
C GLN A 457 20.30 14.39 6.64
N CYS A 458 18.98 14.41 6.57
CA CYS A 458 18.19 14.49 5.36
C CYS A 458 17.67 15.91 5.20
N SER A 459 17.87 16.52 4.04
CA SER A 459 17.32 17.84 3.70
C SER A 459 15.80 17.80 3.47
N ASN A 460 15.26 16.60 3.25
CA ASN A 460 13.87 16.39 2.91
C ASN A 460 13.40 14.95 3.15
N LYS A 461 12.08 14.75 3.00
CA LYS A 461 11.44 13.44 3.16
C LYS A 461 11.88 12.40 2.12
N LEU A 462 12.27 12.80 0.90
CA LEU A 462 12.68 11.87 -0.15
C LEU A 462 14.07 11.28 0.14
N GLU A 463 15.01 12.09 0.61
CA GLU A 463 16.31 11.63 1.10
C GLU A 463 16.14 10.67 2.28
N LEU A 464 15.26 11.00 3.23
CA LEU A 464 14.93 10.12 4.35
C LEU A 464 14.37 8.78 3.87
N LEU A 465 13.44 8.80 2.90
CA LEU A 465 12.90 7.58 2.29
C LEU A 465 14.00 6.78 1.59
N ALA A 466 14.85 7.41 0.78
CA ALA A 466 15.95 6.73 0.13
C ALA A 466 16.94 6.12 1.12
N CYS A 467 17.24 6.79 2.25
CA CYS A 467 18.04 6.23 3.32
C CYS A 467 17.39 4.97 3.93
N LEU A 468 16.07 4.98 4.15
CA LEU A 468 15.37 3.79 4.65
C LEU A 468 15.50 2.57 3.72
N GLY A 469 15.51 2.78 2.41
CA GLY A 469 15.70 1.69 1.45
C GLY A 469 17.15 1.28 1.25
N ALA A 470 18.10 2.16 1.56
CA ALA A 470 19.53 1.88 1.45
C ALA A 470 20.10 1.14 2.66
N ILE A 471 19.45 1.23 3.84
CA ILE A 471 19.94 0.72 5.11
C ILE A 471 19.35 -0.65 5.42
N TYR A 472 20.14 -1.50 6.07
CA TYR A 472 19.64 -2.77 6.60
C TYR A 472 18.52 -2.54 7.66
N PRO A 473 17.32 -3.15 7.52
CA PRO A 473 16.12 -2.74 8.28
C PRO A 473 16.12 -2.90 9.82
N ASP A 474 17.14 -3.51 10.42
CA ASP A 474 17.06 -4.05 11.79
C ASP A 474 16.93 -2.97 12.89
N ASN A 475 17.61 -1.82 12.76
CA ASN A 475 17.65 -0.81 13.83
C ASN A 475 17.71 0.63 13.28
N ILE A 476 16.66 1.01 12.54
CA ILE A 476 16.52 2.36 11.99
C ILE A 476 15.53 3.17 12.83
N ILE A 477 15.90 4.39 13.19
CA ILE A 477 15.10 5.30 14.01
C ILE A 477 14.88 6.59 13.25
N ILE A 478 13.63 7.00 13.12
CA ILE A 478 13.24 8.29 12.57
C ILE A 478 13.02 9.24 13.74
N LEU A 479 13.76 10.35 13.79
CA LEU A 479 13.47 11.44 14.73
C LEU A 479 12.35 12.31 14.18
N ASP A 480 11.34 12.53 15.02
CA ASP A 480 10.35 13.56 14.78
C ASP A 480 10.96 14.96 14.93
N GLN A 481 10.31 15.93 14.30
CA GLN A 481 10.74 17.32 14.39
C GLN A 481 10.74 17.79 15.85
N GLY A 482 11.86 18.39 16.28
CA GLY A 482 12.04 18.87 17.66
C GLY A 482 12.55 17.82 18.64
N ALA A 483 12.66 16.54 18.24
CA ALA A 483 13.35 15.53 19.03
C ALA A 483 14.87 15.64 18.87
N THR A 484 15.61 15.26 19.91
CA THR A 484 17.07 15.21 19.94
C THR A 484 17.58 13.78 19.92
N LEU A 485 18.89 13.61 19.70
CA LEU A 485 19.50 12.28 19.71
C LEU A 485 19.26 11.53 21.05
N GLU A 486 19.11 12.27 22.15
CA GLU A 486 18.81 11.73 23.48
C GLU A 486 17.41 11.10 23.54
N ASP A 487 16.43 11.65 22.81
CA ASP A 487 15.07 11.08 22.72
C ASP A 487 15.04 9.71 22.07
N THR A 488 16.13 9.34 21.37
CA THR A 488 16.26 8.00 20.84
C THR A 488 16.54 6.99 21.94
N GLU A 489 17.07 7.35 23.11
CA GLU A 489 17.42 6.37 24.15
C GLU A 489 16.25 5.45 24.55
N GLY A 490 16.47 4.14 24.42
CA GLY A 490 15.43 3.13 24.68
C GLY A 490 14.42 2.93 23.53
N VAL A 491 14.58 3.62 22.40
CA VAL A 491 13.80 3.40 21.17
C VAL A 491 14.51 2.39 20.26
N GLY A 492 13.77 1.42 19.76
CA GLY A 492 14.33 0.37 18.88
C GLY A 492 14.98 -0.79 19.62
N GLN A 493 15.75 -1.59 18.90
CA GLN A 493 16.46 -2.73 19.49
C GLN A 493 17.81 -2.25 20.05
N SER A 494 18.06 -2.51 21.33
CA SER A 494 19.32 -2.18 21.98
C SER A 494 20.18 -3.43 22.09
N LEU A 495 20.76 -3.86 20.97
CA LEU A 495 21.69 -4.99 20.92
C LEU A 495 23.13 -4.47 20.96
N PRO A 496 23.96 -4.90 21.94
CA PRO A 496 25.36 -4.46 22.04
C PRO A 496 26.14 -4.81 20.77
N GLY A 497 26.83 -3.81 20.19
CA GLY A 497 27.66 -3.98 19.00
C GLY A 497 26.91 -3.90 17.68
N GLU A 498 25.57 -3.75 17.69
CA GLU A 498 24.81 -3.52 16.47
C GLU A 498 24.78 -2.04 16.08
N PRO A 499 24.79 -1.73 14.77
CA PRO A 499 24.69 -0.36 14.30
C PRO A 499 23.28 0.18 14.53
N ARG A 500 23.24 1.48 14.85
CA ARG A 500 22.01 2.22 15.06
C ARG A 500 21.97 3.40 14.10
N PHE A 501 21.04 3.35 13.16
CA PHE A 501 20.86 4.41 12.17
C PHE A 501 19.74 5.33 12.58
N VAL A 502 20.06 6.62 12.64
CA VAL A 502 19.20 7.66 13.17
C VAL A 502 18.97 8.67 12.06
N LEU A 503 17.75 8.75 11.52
CA LEU A 503 17.38 9.62 10.42
C LEU A 503 16.69 10.87 10.95
N GLN A 504 17.18 12.04 10.54
CA GLN A 504 16.62 13.33 10.90
C GLN A 504 16.39 14.17 9.65
N THR A 505 15.20 14.76 9.52
CA THR A 505 14.97 15.82 8.52
C THR A 505 15.37 17.17 9.13
N VAL A 506 16.23 17.93 8.45
CA VAL A 506 16.80 19.21 8.92
C VAL A 506 16.10 20.42 8.32
#